data_AF-A0A432UB84-F1
#
_entry.id   AF-A0A432UB84-F1
#
_cell.length_a   1.000
_cell.length_b   1.000
_cell.length_c   1.000
_cell.angle_alpha   90.00
_cell.angle_beta   90.00
_cell.angle_gamma   90.00
#
_symmetry.space_group_name_H-M   'P 1'
#
loop_
_entity.id
_entity.type
_entity.pdbx_description
1 polymer ?
#
loop_
_entity_poly.entity_id
_entity_poly.type
_entity_poly.pdbx_seq_one_letter_code
_entity_poly.pdbx_strand_id
1 'polypeptide(L)'
;MTSAPENTGKDSENPYGMPTDRQFVQALREGVDTIRMIFFIRMRDHLLEKHPERDKRFCQMLAGAILNELFGMRNPDRRFSDFAEAHMEVIQKELKKVPENFEDLLIPLTDALRMHFLCNHQEGMPDYSLNVLAKAKEYGILMEERSVPLPKGFMELVYRVGKAYGLIAAQNPKKKQAH
;
A
#
# COMPACT_ATOMS: atom_id res chain seq x y z
N MET A 1 54.48 8.75 7.25
CA MET A 1 53.54 9.16 8.32
C MET A 1 52.18 9.35 7.67
N THR A 2 51.34 8.34 7.81
CA THR A 2 49.98 8.23 7.28
C THR A 2 49.00 8.81 8.30
N SER A 3 48.20 9.79 7.88
CA SER A 3 46.99 10.21 8.60
C SER A 3 45.92 10.54 7.56
N ALA A 4 44.91 9.68 7.49
CA ALA A 4 43.70 9.83 6.69
C ALA A 4 42.80 10.95 7.26
N PRO A 5 41.88 11.54 6.45
CA PRO A 5 40.89 12.46 6.97
C PRO A 5 39.79 11.71 7.75
N GLU A 6 39.43 12.26 8.91
CA GLU A 6 38.31 11.82 9.75
C GLU A 6 36.98 12.04 9.01
N ASN A 7 36.32 10.94 8.67
CA ASN A 7 34.94 10.90 8.23
C ASN A 7 34.03 11.04 9.47
N THR A 8 33.60 12.25 9.80
CA THR A 8 32.52 12.47 10.76
C THR A 8 31.19 12.39 10.03
N GLY A 9 30.77 11.15 9.76
CA GLY A 9 29.41 10.84 9.36
C GLY A 9 28.46 11.27 10.49
N LYS A 10 27.80 12.42 10.31
CA LYS A 10 26.61 12.75 11.07
C LYS A 10 25.55 11.72 10.72
N ASP A 11 25.30 10.79 11.63
CA ASP A 11 24.05 10.06 11.72
C ASP A 11 22.93 11.09 11.84
N SER A 12 22.34 11.46 10.71
CA SER A 12 21.08 12.18 10.68
C SER A 12 20.05 11.27 11.34
N GLU A 13 19.63 11.63 12.55
CA GLU A 13 18.56 10.97 13.29
C GLU A 13 17.40 10.70 12.34
N ASN A 14 17.10 9.42 12.11
CA ASN A 14 15.93 9.02 11.36
C ASN A 14 14.72 9.17 12.29
N PRO A 15 13.90 10.24 12.15
CA PRO A 15 12.83 10.51 13.11
C PRO A 15 11.70 9.49 13.03
N TYR A 16 11.73 8.59 12.05
CA TYR A 16 10.73 7.57 11.80
C TYR A 16 11.21 6.15 12.16
N GLY A 17 12.46 5.99 12.60
CA GLY A 17 13.04 4.67 12.94
C GLY A 17 13.03 3.68 11.77
N MET A 18 13.00 4.17 10.52
CA MET A 18 13.00 3.33 9.31
C MET A 18 14.39 2.69 9.11
N PRO A 19 14.50 1.36 8.95
CA PRO A 19 15.79 0.72 8.70
C PRO A 19 16.35 1.13 7.36
N THR A 20 17.62 1.50 7.31
CA THR A 20 18.34 1.89 6.07
C THR A 20 18.72 0.69 5.19
N ASP A 21 18.52 -0.54 5.68
CA ASP A 21 18.79 -1.77 4.96
C ASP A 21 17.81 -1.97 3.80
N ARG A 22 18.35 -2.10 2.58
CA ARG A 22 17.60 -2.34 1.36
C ARG A 22 16.71 -3.58 1.44
N GLN A 23 17.15 -4.65 2.09
CA GLN A 23 16.36 -5.88 2.24
C GLN A 23 15.11 -5.63 3.10
N PHE A 24 15.24 -4.75 4.09
CA PHE A 24 14.13 -4.40 4.95
C PHE A 24 13.09 -3.52 4.24
N VAL A 25 13.53 -2.55 3.43
CA VAL A 25 12.62 -1.75 2.60
C VAL A 25 11.86 -2.63 1.61
N GLN A 26 12.52 -3.63 1.02
CA GLN A 26 11.87 -4.60 0.14
C GLN A 26 10.78 -5.41 0.87
N ALA A 27 11.05 -5.89 2.09
CA ALA A 27 10.03 -6.57 2.88
C ALA A 27 8.81 -5.68 3.19
N LEU A 28 9.04 -4.39 3.47
CA LEU A 28 7.94 -3.44 3.66
C LEU A 28 7.14 -3.21 2.36
N ARG A 29 7.81 -3.13 1.21
CA ARG A 29 7.17 -3.03 -0.11
C ARG A 29 6.26 -4.23 -0.38
N GLU A 30 6.74 -5.44 -0.11
CA GLU A 30 5.92 -6.66 -0.22
C GLU A 30 4.70 -6.62 0.72
N GLY A 31 4.87 -6.06 1.91
CA GLY A 31 3.76 -5.83 2.83
C GLY A 31 2.72 -4.86 2.27
N VAL A 32 3.16 -3.74 1.69
CA VAL A 32 2.29 -2.79 0.98
C VAL A 32 1.56 -3.48 -0.17
N ASP A 33 2.27 -4.26 -0.98
CA ASP A 33 1.69 -4.98 -2.13
C ASP A 33 0.65 -6.02 -1.71
N THR A 34 0.85 -6.65 -0.55
CA THR A 34 -0.14 -7.55 0.03
C THR A 34 -1.44 -6.82 0.35
N ILE A 35 -1.38 -5.64 0.99
CA ILE A 35 -2.57 -4.84 1.28
C ILE A 35 -3.23 -4.33 -0.01
N ARG A 36 -2.44 -3.91 -1.00
CA ARG A 36 -2.93 -3.51 -2.33
C ARG A 36 -3.70 -4.64 -3.02
N MET A 37 -3.19 -5.87 -2.94
CA MET A 37 -3.86 -7.04 -3.50
C MET A 37 -5.19 -7.32 -2.81
N ILE A 38 -5.23 -7.25 -1.47
CA ILE A 38 -6.47 -7.41 -0.69
C ILE A 38 -7.51 -6.38 -1.13
N PHE A 39 -7.12 -5.12 -1.21
CA PHE A 39 -8.01 -4.05 -1.63
C PHE A 39 -8.49 -4.23 -3.08
N PHE A 40 -7.61 -4.63 -3.99
CA PHE A 40 -7.99 -4.94 -5.38
C PHE A 40 -9.03 -6.05 -5.47
N ILE A 41 -8.83 -7.16 -4.75
CA ILE A 41 -9.78 -8.30 -4.74
C ILE A 41 -11.14 -7.82 -4.23
N ARG A 42 -11.15 -7.12 -3.09
CA ARG A 42 -12.37 -6.61 -2.44
C ARG A 42 -13.11 -5.60 -3.31
N MET A 43 -12.38 -4.66 -3.92
CA MET A 43 -12.95 -3.66 -4.83
C MET A 43 -13.50 -4.31 -6.10
N ARG A 44 -12.76 -5.24 -6.71
CA ARG A 44 -13.23 -5.96 -7.91
C ARG A 44 -14.51 -6.72 -7.61
N ASP A 45 -14.57 -7.44 -6.50
CA ASP A 45 -15.74 -8.26 -6.16
C ASP A 45 -16.95 -7.36 -5.85
N HIS A 46 -16.75 -6.26 -5.12
CA HIS A 46 -17.76 -5.22 -4.92
C HIS A 46 -18.30 -4.65 -6.24
N LEU A 47 -17.42 -4.34 -7.20
CA LEU A 47 -17.81 -3.80 -8.50
C LEU A 47 -18.56 -4.83 -9.36
N LEU A 48 -18.22 -6.11 -9.27
CA LEU A 48 -18.93 -7.18 -9.96
C LEU A 48 -20.35 -7.35 -9.42
N GLU A 49 -20.52 -7.25 -8.10
CA GLU A 49 -21.84 -7.31 -7.46
C GLU A 49 -22.69 -6.07 -7.77
N LYS A 50 -22.07 -4.89 -7.76
CA LYS A 50 -22.74 -3.60 -7.97
C LYS A 50 -23.12 -3.35 -9.43
N HIS A 51 -22.37 -3.91 -10.38
CA HIS A 51 -22.55 -3.72 -11.82
C HIS A 51 -22.69 -5.07 -12.55
N PRO A 52 -23.75 -5.84 -12.28
CA PRO A 52 -23.95 -7.15 -12.91
C PRO A 52 -24.11 -7.07 -14.43
N GLU A 53 -24.45 -5.90 -14.97
CA GLU A 53 -24.54 -5.62 -16.40
C GLU A 53 -23.19 -5.40 -17.10
N ARG A 54 -22.12 -5.16 -16.31
CA ARG A 54 -20.77 -4.93 -16.84
C ARG A 54 -20.02 -6.24 -16.94
N ASP A 55 -19.15 -6.33 -17.93
CA ASP A 55 -18.29 -7.50 -18.05
C ASP A 55 -17.21 -7.52 -16.97
N LYS A 56 -16.70 -8.73 -16.70
CA LYS A 56 -15.69 -8.96 -15.68
C LYS A 56 -14.39 -8.17 -15.92
N ARG A 57 -14.02 -7.96 -17.18
CA ARG A 57 -12.78 -7.27 -17.55
C ARG A 57 -12.90 -5.77 -17.22
N PHE A 58 -14.06 -5.16 -17.46
CA PHE A 58 -14.34 -3.78 -17.08
C PHE A 58 -14.19 -3.58 -15.57
N CYS A 59 -14.82 -4.42 -14.76
CA CYS A 59 -14.71 -4.32 -13.29
C CYS A 59 -13.28 -4.54 -12.79
N GLN A 60 -12.51 -5.43 -13.43
CA GLN A 60 -11.08 -5.61 -13.13
C GLN A 60 -10.25 -4.37 -13.48
N MET A 61 -10.47 -3.77 -14.65
CA MET A 61 -9.78 -2.54 -15.06
C MET A 61 -10.12 -1.38 -14.14
N LEU A 62 -11.39 -1.23 -13.76
CA LEU A 62 -11.84 -0.19 -12.83
C LEU A 62 -11.26 -0.38 -11.43
N ALA A 63 -11.26 -1.60 -10.88
CA ALA A 63 -10.63 -1.89 -9.60
C ALA A 63 -9.11 -1.57 -9.62
N GLY A 64 -8.43 -1.91 -10.72
CA GLY A 64 -7.02 -1.58 -10.91
C GLY A 64 -6.77 -0.09 -11.00
N ALA A 65 -7.63 0.65 -11.72
CA ALA A 65 -7.54 2.10 -11.83
C ALA A 65 -7.79 2.81 -10.49
N ILE A 66 -8.76 2.33 -9.70
CA ILE A 66 -9.03 2.82 -8.34
C ILE A 66 -7.83 2.60 -7.43
N LEU A 67 -7.25 1.39 -7.42
CA LEU A 67 -6.05 1.09 -6.65
C LEU A 67 -4.88 2.00 -7.04
N ASN A 68 -4.67 2.19 -8.34
CA ASN A 68 -3.59 3.01 -8.86
C ASN A 68 -3.77 4.49 -8.49
N GLU A 69 -4.98 5.03 -8.60
CA GLU A 69 -5.28 6.40 -8.18
C GLU A 69 -5.06 6.57 -6.68
N LEU A 70 -5.47 5.61 -5.85
CA LEU A 70 -5.28 5.66 -4.40
C LEU A 70 -3.81 5.69 -3.99
N PHE A 71 -2.95 4.92 -4.65
CA PHE A 71 -1.52 4.82 -4.33
C PHE A 71 -0.63 5.71 -5.22
N GLY A 72 -1.22 6.56 -6.06
CA GLY A 72 -0.49 7.47 -6.96
C GLY A 72 0.38 6.75 -7.99
N MET A 73 0.00 5.56 -8.42
CA MET A 73 0.78 4.75 -9.36
C MET A 73 0.31 4.97 -10.79
N ARG A 74 1.26 5.13 -11.70
CA ARG A 74 0.98 5.19 -13.15
C ARG A 74 1.30 3.85 -13.79
N ASN A 75 0.33 3.29 -14.51
CA ASN A 75 0.59 2.14 -15.37
C ASN A 75 1.23 2.63 -16.67
N PRO A 76 2.42 2.14 -17.06
CA PRO A 76 3.10 2.59 -18.28
C PRO A 76 2.39 2.14 -19.58
N ASP A 77 1.53 1.12 -19.51
CA ASP A 77 0.77 0.66 -20.67
C ASP A 77 -0.45 1.58 -20.90
N ARG A 78 -0.48 2.21 -22.08
CA ARG A 78 -1.49 3.18 -22.51
C ARG A 78 -2.92 2.69 -22.33
N ARG A 79 -3.16 1.39 -22.51
CA ARG A 79 -4.51 0.82 -22.37
C ARG A 79 -5.11 1.06 -20.98
N PHE A 80 -4.27 1.12 -19.95
CA PHE A 80 -4.72 1.38 -18.57
C PHE A 80 -4.76 2.86 -18.24
N SER A 81 -3.87 3.69 -18.78
CA SER A 81 -3.94 5.14 -18.60
C SER A 81 -5.16 5.73 -19.28
N ASP A 82 -5.40 5.36 -20.54
CA ASP A 82 -6.53 5.86 -21.33
C ASP A 82 -7.86 5.45 -20.68
N PHE A 83 -7.94 4.23 -20.13
CA PHE A 83 -9.09 3.78 -19.37
C PHE A 83 -9.30 4.61 -18.09
N ALA A 84 -8.23 4.86 -17.32
CA ALA A 84 -8.33 5.64 -16.09
C ALA A 84 -8.78 7.08 -16.37
N GLU A 85 -8.25 7.71 -17.43
CA GLU A 85 -8.67 9.04 -17.87
C GLU A 85 -10.14 9.08 -18.28
N ALA A 86 -10.59 8.12 -19.09
CA ALA A 86 -11.98 8.02 -19.54
C ALA A 86 -12.98 7.76 -18.40
N HIS A 87 -12.53 7.22 -17.26
CA HIS A 87 -13.38 6.82 -16.14
C HIS A 87 -13.05 7.53 -14.82
N MET A 88 -12.30 8.64 -14.85
CA MET A 88 -11.81 9.32 -13.65
C MET A 88 -12.94 9.72 -12.69
N GLU A 89 -14.07 10.22 -13.19
CA GLU A 89 -15.21 10.57 -12.34
C GLU A 89 -15.76 9.37 -11.57
N VAL A 90 -15.81 8.20 -12.21
CA VAL A 90 -16.28 6.96 -11.59
C VAL A 90 -15.28 6.52 -10.53
N ILE A 91 -13.99 6.55 -10.85
CA ILE A 91 -12.90 6.21 -9.93
C ILE A 91 -12.99 7.07 -8.65
N GLN A 92 -13.12 8.38 -8.80
CA GLN A 92 -13.24 9.30 -7.66
C GLN A 92 -14.50 9.06 -6.83
N LYS A 93 -15.63 8.75 -7.48
CA LYS A 93 -16.88 8.40 -6.78
C LYS A 93 -16.75 7.12 -5.97
N GLU A 94 -16.08 6.10 -6.50
CA GLU A 94 -15.84 4.87 -5.75
C GLU A 94 -14.86 5.09 -4.59
N LEU A 95 -13.79 5.87 -4.78
CA LEU A 95 -12.84 6.22 -3.72
C LEU A 95 -13.50 6.92 -2.54
N LYS A 96 -14.43 7.86 -2.79
CA LYS A 96 -15.20 8.54 -1.74
C LYS A 96 -16.08 7.60 -0.92
N LYS A 97 -16.45 6.44 -1.46
CA LYS A 97 -17.28 5.44 -0.78
C LYS A 97 -16.46 4.37 -0.06
N VAL A 98 -15.13 4.42 -0.17
CA VAL A 98 -14.26 3.43 0.49
C VAL A 98 -14.46 3.39 2.00
N PRO A 99 -14.57 4.53 2.72
CA PRO A 99 -14.81 4.51 4.17
C PRO A 99 -16.09 3.82 4.58
N GLU A 100 -17.13 3.89 3.75
CA GLU A 100 -18.45 3.29 4.02
C GLU A 100 -18.48 1.80 3.64
N ASN A 101 -17.91 1.44 2.49
CA ASN A 101 -18.01 0.09 1.93
C ASN A 101 -16.92 -0.87 2.42
N PHE A 102 -15.80 -0.35 2.93
CA PHE A 102 -14.63 -1.12 3.32
C PHE A 102 -14.04 -0.61 4.65
N GLU A 103 -14.91 -0.35 5.63
CA GLU A 103 -14.52 0.12 6.96
C GLU A 103 -13.43 -0.80 7.58
N ASP A 104 -13.55 -2.11 7.37
CA ASP A 104 -12.60 -3.14 7.83
C ASP A 104 -11.18 -2.98 7.23
N LEU A 105 -11.06 -2.28 6.09
CA LEU A 105 -9.80 -2.04 5.41
C LEU A 105 -9.19 -0.65 5.68
N LEU A 106 -9.86 0.25 6.41
CA LEU A 106 -9.35 1.62 6.61
C LEU A 106 -8.02 1.66 7.35
N ILE A 107 -7.88 0.86 8.41
CA ILE A 107 -6.61 0.73 9.15
C ILE A 107 -5.51 0.15 8.25
N PRO A 108 -5.70 -1.03 7.61
CA PRO A 108 -4.73 -1.56 6.64
C PRO A 108 -4.34 -0.58 5.54
N LEU A 109 -5.29 0.13 4.96
CA LEU A 109 -5.03 1.10 3.88
C LEU A 109 -4.26 2.31 4.38
N THR A 110 -4.64 2.88 5.53
CA THR A 110 -3.91 4.00 6.16
C THR A 110 -2.45 3.62 6.39
N ASP A 111 -2.21 2.44 6.97
CA ASP A 111 -0.87 1.97 7.28
C ASP A 111 -0.05 1.69 6.02
N ALA A 112 -0.67 1.06 5.01
CA ALA A 112 -0.01 0.79 3.73
C ALA A 112 0.33 2.07 2.96
N LEU A 113 -0.53 3.08 2.97
CA LEU A 113 -0.27 4.37 2.32
C LEU A 113 0.90 5.10 2.97
N ARG A 114 0.99 5.08 4.30
CA ARG A 114 2.11 5.69 5.04
C ARG A 114 3.41 4.93 4.84
N MET A 115 3.37 3.60 4.87
CA MET A 115 4.55 2.79 4.57
C MET A 115 4.99 2.97 3.11
N HIS A 116 4.05 3.03 2.16
CA HIS A 116 4.34 3.35 0.77
C HIS A 116 5.06 4.69 0.63
N PHE A 117 4.58 5.74 1.32
CA PHE A 117 5.22 7.04 1.37
C PHE A 117 6.66 6.96 1.91
N LEU A 118 6.86 6.29 3.05
CA LEU A 118 8.18 6.17 3.67
C LEU A 118 9.17 5.36 2.81
N CYS A 119 8.72 4.25 2.22
CA CYS A 119 9.54 3.48 1.28
C CYS A 119 9.93 4.32 0.04
N ASN A 120 9.00 5.09 -0.53
CA ASN A 120 9.30 5.99 -1.65
C ASN A 120 10.36 7.03 -1.25
N HIS A 121 10.18 7.67 -0.09
CA HIS A 121 11.10 8.68 0.41
C HIS A 121 12.51 8.11 0.61
N GLN A 122 12.62 6.93 1.23
CA GLN A 122 13.90 6.29 1.50
C GLN A 122 14.63 5.83 0.22
N GLU A 123 13.89 5.44 -0.82
CA GLU A 123 14.45 5.05 -2.11
C GLU A 123 14.79 6.24 -3.01
N GLY A 124 14.58 7.48 -2.54
CA GLY A 124 14.79 8.70 -3.33
C GLY A 124 13.82 8.83 -4.50
N MET A 125 12.66 8.19 -4.43
CA MET A 125 11.63 8.32 -5.45
C MET A 125 11.05 9.74 -5.39
N PRO A 126 10.87 10.42 -6.53
CA PRO A 126 10.39 11.79 -6.55
C PRO A 126 9.05 11.96 -5.82
N ASP A 127 8.83 13.15 -5.25
CA ASP A 127 7.74 13.57 -4.33
C ASP A 127 6.29 13.51 -4.88
N TYR A 128 6.00 12.57 -5.77
CA TYR A 128 4.63 12.16 -6.09
C TYR A 128 3.89 11.58 -4.86
N SER A 129 4.64 11.26 -3.79
CA SER A 129 4.18 10.60 -2.56
C SER A 129 3.41 11.52 -1.60
N LEU A 130 3.71 12.83 -1.52
CA LEU A 130 2.95 13.77 -0.67
C LEU A 130 1.52 13.97 -1.17
N ASN A 131 1.32 13.93 -2.49
CA ASN A 131 0.00 14.02 -3.11
C ASN A 131 -0.88 12.79 -2.77
N VAL A 132 -0.27 11.61 -2.61
CA VAL A 132 -0.98 10.36 -2.26
C VAL A 132 -1.67 10.46 -0.91
N LEU A 133 -0.96 10.90 0.13
CA LEU A 133 -1.53 11.01 1.47
C LEU A 133 -2.61 12.11 1.54
N ALA A 134 -2.39 13.24 0.88
CA ALA A 134 -3.38 14.33 0.81
C ALA A 134 -4.68 13.86 0.14
N LYS A 135 -4.60 13.19 -1.02
CA LYS A 135 -5.77 12.62 -1.69
C LYS A 135 -6.48 11.57 -0.85
N ALA A 136 -5.73 10.65 -0.22
CA ALA A 136 -6.33 9.63 0.64
C ALA A 136 -7.07 10.26 1.84
N LYS A 137 -6.59 11.39 2.37
CA LYS A 137 -7.31 12.19 3.36
C LYS A 137 -8.59 12.80 2.78
N GLU A 138 -8.54 13.39 1.58
CA GLU A 138 -9.73 13.95 0.92
C GLU A 138 -10.84 12.91 0.67
N TYR A 139 -10.46 11.66 0.43
CA TYR A 139 -11.40 10.53 0.30
C TYR A 139 -11.86 9.94 1.65
N GLY A 140 -11.35 10.43 2.78
CA GLY A 140 -11.64 9.89 4.11
C GLY A 140 -11.00 8.53 4.41
N ILE A 141 -10.05 8.09 3.59
CA ILE A 141 -9.37 6.78 3.73
C ILE A 141 -8.21 6.88 4.73
N LEU A 142 -7.51 8.01 4.76
CA LEU A 142 -6.39 8.24 5.68
C LEU A 142 -6.89 8.64 7.07
N MET A 143 -6.69 7.78 8.07
CA MET A 143 -7.07 8.06 9.46
C MET A 143 -6.02 8.95 10.14
N GLU A 144 -6.32 10.24 10.34
CA GLU A 144 -5.35 11.21 10.88
C GLU A 144 -4.93 10.92 12.33
N GLU A 145 -5.89 10.55 13.17
CA GLU A 145 -5.66 10.24 14.60
C GLU A 145 -4.81 9.00 14.83
N ARG A 146 -4.65 8.17 13.79
CA ARG A 146 -3.78 6.99 13.85
C ARG A 146 -2.33 7.46 13.77
N SER A 147 -1.46 6.99 14.66
CA SER A 147 -0.01 7.23 14.52
C SER A 147 0.57 6.48 13.31
N VAL A 148 1.69 6.97 12.77
CA VAL A 148 2.45 6.22 11.75
C VAL A 148 2.89 4.88 12.36
N PRO A 149 2.60 3.73 11.72
CA PRO A 149 2.93 2.45 12.32
C PRO A 149 4.45 2.23 12.28
N LEU A 150 5.00 1.64 13.33
CA LEU A 150 6.37 1.13 13.27
C LEU A 150 6.45 -0.03 12.26
N PRO A 151 7.58 -0.21 11.57
CA PRO A 151 7.73 -1.26 10.56
C PRO A 151 7.33 -2.66 11.03
N LYS A 152 7.73 -3.05 12.25
CA LYS A 152 7.35 -4.34 12.84
C LYS A 152 5.82 -4.47 13.00
N GLY A 153 5.16 -3.43 13.52
CA GLY A 153 3.72 -3.42 13.72
C GLY A 153 2.95 -3.48 12.39
N PHE A 154 3.46 -2.81 11.36
CA PHE A 154 2.92 -2.93 10.01
C PHE A 154 3.04 -4.36 9.48
N MET A 155 4.20 -5.01 9.61
CA MET A 155 4.38 -6.38 9.14
C MET A 155 3.50 -7.39 9.89
N GLU A 156 3.27 -7.20 11.19
CA GLU A 156 2.33 -7.99 11.99
C GLU A 156 0.88 -7.82 11.48
N LEU A 157 0.48 -6.58 11.17
CA LEU A 157 -0.82 -6.29 10.55
C LEU A 157 -0.96 -7.00 9.19
N VAL A 158 0.04 -6.85 8.31
CA VAL A 158 0.08 -7.49 7.00
C VAL A 158 -0.05 -9.00 7.13
N TYR A 159 0.71 -9.63 8.04
CA TYR A 159 0.64 -11.07 8.25
C TYR A 159 -0.77 -11.52 8.66
N ARG A 160 -1.36 -10.83 9.64
CA ARG A 160 -2.70 -11.15 10.15
C ARG A 160 -3.76 -11.01 9.04
N VAL A 161 -3.77 -9.89 8.33
CA VAL A 161 -4.78 -9.63 7.29
C VAL A 161 -4.52 -10.51 6.08
N GLY A 162 -3.27 -10.63 5.60
CA GLY A 162 -2.90 -11.50 4.50
C GLY A 162 -3.27 -12.96 4.73
N LYS A 163 -3.15 -13.45 5.98
CA LYS A 163 -3.64 -14.79 6.35
C LYS A 163 -5.16 -14.90 6.29
N ALA A 164 -5.89 -13.91 6.80
CA ALA A 164 -7.36 -13.90 6.75
C ALA A 164 -7.90 -13.94 5.30
N TYR A 165 -7.16 -13.35 4.36
CA TYR A 165 -7.49 -13.35 2.93
C TYR A 165 -6.84 -14.50 2.14
N GLY A 166 -6.12 -15.42 2.79
CA GLY A 166 -5.47 -16.56 2.13
C GLY A 166 -4.30 -16.19 1.21
N LEU A 167 -3.76 -14.98 1.29
CA LEU A 167 -2.61 -14.52 0.50
C LEU A 167 -1.27 -14.91 1.12
N ILE A 168 -1.24 -15.12 2.44
CA ILE A 168 -0.05 -15.58 3.16
C ILE A 168 -0.35 -16.96 3.73
N ALA A 169 0.48 -17.95 3.36
CA ALA A 169 0.38 -19.28 3.92
C ALA A 169 0.62 -19.23 5.45
N ALA A 170 -0.20 -19.97 6.21
CA ALA A 170 0.14 -20.25 7.60
C ALA A 170 1.49 -20.97 7.61
N GLN A 171 2.47 -20.46 8.36
CA GLN A 171 3.67 -21.24 8.60
C GLN A 171 3.23 -22.47 9.39
N ASN A 172 3.40 -23.66 8.81
CA ASN A 172 3.26 -24.89 9.58
C ASN A 172 4.25 -24.77 10.76
N PRO A 173 3.80 -24.84 12.03
CA PRO A 173 4.73 -24.86 13.13
C PRO A 173 5.65 -26.05 12.89
N LYS A 174 6.96 -25.79 12.75
CA LYS A 174 7.97 -26.85 12.66
C LYS A 174 7.70 -27.79 13.82
N LYS A 175 7.23 -29.02 13.52
CA LYS A 175 7.14 -30.09 14.51
C LYS A 175 8.51 -30.15 15.17
N LYS A 176 8.59 -29.86 16.47
CA LYS A 176 9.77 -30.16 17.27
C LYS A 176 10.09 -31.62 17.03
N GLN A 177 11.13 -31.91 16.25
CA GLN A 177 11.71 -33.24 16.21
C GLN A 177 12.35 -33.43 17.58
N ALA A 178 11.70 -34.25 18.41
CA ALA A 178 12.32 -34.78 19.61
C ALA A 178 13.41 -35.75 19.14
N HIS A 179 14.66 -35.42 19.47
CA HIS A 179 15.77 -36.36 19.52
C HIS A 179 16.16 -36.54 20.98
#